data_AF-A0A9D0N5N7-F1
#
_entry.id   AF-A0A9D0N5N7-F1
#
_cell.length_a   1.000
_cell.length_b   1.000
_cell.length_c   1.000
_cell.angle_alpha   90.00
_cell.angle_beta   90.00
_cell.angle_gamma   90.00
#
_symmetry.space_group_name_H-M   'P 1'
#
loop_
_entity.id
_entity.type
_entity.pdbx_description
1 polymer ?
#
loop_
_entity_poly.entity_id
_entity_poly.type
_entity_poly.pdbx_seq_one_letter_code
_entity_poly.pdbx_strand_id
1 'polypeptide(L)'
;EDILHDLGAFSMISSDSQAMGRVGEVITRTWQTAHKMKVQRGPMKGDSTDNDNNRVKRYVAKYTINPAITHGIAHEVGSVETGKLADLVLWSPAFFGVKPALVIKGGMIAHAMMGDANASIPTPQPVHSRSMFGSYGKALNSTSMNFVSAAAMSAGIVEQLGLQKMVGVVKNCRNVKKQDLIHNRYTPHIEVDSQTYEVRADGELLTCEPATVLPMAQRYFLF
;
A
#
# COMPACT_ATOMS: atom_id res chain seq x y z
N GLU A 1 -18.97 -1.81 -0.37
CA GLU A 1 -17.55 -1.38 -0.24
C GLU A 1 -16.77 -1.51 -1.55
N ASP A 2 -16.69 -2.69 -2.16
CA ASP A 2 -15.91 -2.93 -3.40
C ASP A 2 -16.10 -1.86 -4.49
N ILE A 3 -17.36 -1.53 -4.78
CA ILE A 3 -17.72 -0.53 -5.79
C ILE A 3 -17.24 0.87 -5.38
N LEU A 4 -17.28 1.23 -4.09
CA LEU A 4 -16.78 2.52 -3.60
C LEU A 4 -15.26 2.64 -3.73
N HIS A 5 -14.52 1.54 -3.60
CA HIS A 5 -13.09 1.52 -3.95
C HIS A 5 -12.89 1.72 -5.45
N ASP A 6 -13.65 1.03 -6.31
CA ASP A 6 -13.51 1.13 -7.76
C ASP A 6 -13.93 2.50 -8.29
N LEU A 7 -14.93 3.15 -7.69
CA LEU A 7 -15.35 4.52 -8.00
C LEU A 7 -14.38 5.59 -7.46
N GLY A 8 -13.48 5.22 -6.55
CA GLY A 8 -12.57 6.18 -5.90
C GLY A 8 -13.25 7.03 -4.81
N ALA A 9 -14.37 6.55 -4.25
CA ALA A 9 -14.98 7.11 -3.05
C ALA A 9 -14.24 6.65 -1.78
N PHE A 10 -13.66 5.46 -1.77
CA PHE A 10 -12.73 5.01 -0.71
C PHE A 10 -11.28 5.10 -1.19
N SER A 11 -10.51 5.94 -0.49
CA SER A 11 -9.22 6.44 -1.00
C SER A 11 -7.99 5.71 -0.50
N MET A 12 -8.14 4.87 0.51
CA MET A 12 -7.04 4.13 1.14
C MET A 12 -7.47 2.71 1.50
N ILE A 13 -6.50 1.81 1.60
CA ILE A 13 -6.66 0.44 2.10
C ILE A 13 -5.59 0.23 3.18
N SER A 14 -6.00 -0.29 4.33
CA SER A 14 -5.14 -0.60 5.48
C SER A 14 -5.36 -2.04 5.95
N SER A 15 -4.48 -2.54 6.83
CA SER A 15 -4.55 -3.93 7.28
C SER A 15 -5.45 -4.21 8.46
N ASP A 16 -5.58 -3.26 9.39
CA ASP A 16 -6.08 -3.49 10.75
C ASP A 16 -5.39 -4.69 11.46
N SER A 17 -4.06 -4.62 11.52
CA SER A 17 -3.20 -5.78 11.77
C SER A 17 -3.47 -6.44 13.13
N GLN A 18 -3.83 -7.73 13.13
CA GLN A 18 -4.13 -8.55 14.32
C GLN A 18 -5.35 -8.09 15.13
N ALA A 19 -6.10 -7.10 14.64
CA ALA A 19 -7.30 -6.55 15.27
C ALA A 19 -8.44 -6.46 14.23
N MET A 20 -8.85 -7.60 13.68
CA MET A 20 -9.79 -7.74 12.55
C MET A 20 -9.19 -7.63 11.14
N GLY A 21 -7.86 -7.65 10.99
CA GLY A 21 -7.26 -7.82 9.67
C GLY A 21 -5.81 -8.29 9.65
N ARG A 22 -5.24 -8.29 8.43
CA ARG A 22 -4.04 -9.08 8.06
C ARG A 22 -2.94 -8.18 7.51
N VAL A 23 -1.83 -8.06 8.26
CA VAL A 23 -0.69 -7.17 7.92
C VAL A 23 -0.05 -7.49 6.57
N GLY A 24 0.03 -8.78 6.21
CA GLY A 24 0.66 -9.24 4.97
C GLY A 24 -0.22 -9.15 3.72
N GLU A 25 -1.46 -8.64 3.82
CA GLU A 25 -2.44 -8.74 2.74
C GLU A 25 -2.93 -7.39 2.20
N VAL A 26 -2.43 -6.25 2.67
CA VAL A 26 -2.85 -4.91 2.19
C VAL A 26 -2.71 -4.79 0.67
N ILE A 27 -1.54 -5.15 0.15
CA ILE A 27 -1.23 -5.07 -1.29
C ILE A 27 -2.04 -6.12 -2.04
N THR A 28 -2.04 -7.37 -1.58
CA THR A 28 -2.77 -8.49 -2.20
C THR A 28 -4.26 -8.18 -2.34
N ARG A 29 -4.90 -7.72 -1.27
CA ARG A 29 -6.34 -7.42 -1.24
C ARG A 29 -6.68 -6.23 -2.11
N THR A 30 -5.82 -5.22 -2.16
CA THR A 30 -5.97 -4.10 -3.10
C THR A 30 -6.10 -4.60 -4.55
N TRP A 31 -5.20 -5.47 -4.98
CA TRP A 31 -5.20 -5.99 -6.35
C TRP A 31 -6.29 -7.02 -6.62
N GLN A 32 -6.66 -7.83 -5.62
CA GLN A 32 -7.82 -8.72 -5.72
C GLN A 32 -9.13 -7.94 -5.89
N THR A 33 -9.33 -6.84 -5.15
CA THR A 33 -10.49 -5.96 -5.33
C THR A 33 -10.47 -5.31 -6.71
N ALA A 34 -9.33 -4.80 -7.18
CA ALA A 34 -9.20 -4.25 -8.53
C ALA A 34 -9.56 -5.28 -9.62
N HIS A 35 -9.08 -6.51 -9.46
CA HIS A 35 -9.39 -7.63 -10.35
C HIS A 35 -10.89 -7.95 -10.36
N LYS A 36 -11.49 -8.16 -9.18
CA LYS A 36 -12.93 -8.46 -9.05
C LYS A 36 -13.78 -7.40 -9.76
N MET A 37 -13.44 -6.12 -9.55
CA MET A 37 -14.16 -5.00 -10.15
C MET A 37 -13.98 -4.93 -11.66
N LYS A 38 -12.82 -5.30 -12.20
CA LYS A 38 -12.66 -5.48 -13.65
C LYS A 38 -13.56 -6.59 -14.18
N VAL A 39 -13.58 -7.75 -13.52
CA VAL A 39 -14.36 -8.91 -13.97
C VAL A 39 -15.86 -8.59 -13.97
N GLN A 40 -16.36 -7.92 -12.93
CA GLN A 40 -17.80 -7.66 -12.78
C GLN A 40 -18.28 -6.38 -13.47
N ARG A 41 -17.43 -5.35 -13.61
CA ARG A 41 -17.81 -4.03 -14.13
C ARG A 41 -17.14 -3.65 -15.45
N GLY A 42 -16.22 -4.48 -15.94
CA GLY A 42 -15.47 -4.22 -17.16
C GLY A 42 -14.34 -3.19 -16.98
N PRO A 43 -13.78 -2.70 -18.10
CA PRO A 43 -12.75 -1.65 -18.11
C PRO A 43 -13.21 -0.36 -17.43
N MET A 44 -12.31 0.33 -16.75
CA MET A 44 -12.61 1.63 -16.16
C MET A 44 -12.71 2.71 -17.24
N LYS A 45 -13.51 3.76 -17.00
CA LYS A 45 -13.55 4.93 -17.89
C LYS A 45 -12.14 5.49 -18.11
N GLY A 46 -11.73 5.58 -19.38
CA GLY A 46 -10.40 6.06 -19.80
C GLY A 46 -9.37 4.94 -19.99
N ASP A 47 -9.66 3.71 -19.57
CA ASP A 47 -8.88 2.53 -19.94
C ASP A 47 -9.30 2.04 -21.35
N SER A 48 -8.42 1.25 -21.97
CA SER A 48 -8.65 0.67 -23.30
C SER A 48 -8.79 -0.85 -23.20
N THR A 49 -9.00 -1.52 -24.32
CA THR A 49 -8.95 -2.99 -24.39
C THR A 49 -7.56 -3.55 -24.06
N ASP A 50 -6.52 -2.73 -24.20
CA ASP A 50 -5.13 -3.18 -24.15
C ASP A 50 -4.45 -2.92 -22.80
N ASN A 51 -5.11 -2.18 -21.90
CA ASN A 51 -4.55 -1.87 -20.57
C ASN A 51 -5.61 -1.46 -19.54
N ASP A 52 -5.24 -1.54 -18.27
CA ASP A 52 -6.04 -1.12 -17.11
C ASP A 52 -5.37 0.03 -16.34
N ASN A 53 -4.63 0.91 -17.02
CA ASN A 53 -3.69 1.81 -16.36
C ASN A 53 -4.36 2.78 -15.38
N ASN A 54 -5.55 3.29 -15.67
CA ASN A 54 -6.27 4.18 -14.77
C ASN A 54 -6.77 3.44 -13.53
N ARG A 55 -7.29 2.21 -13.69
CA ARG A 55 -7.61 1.36 -12.53
C ARG A 55 -6.34 1.04 -11.73
N VAL A 56 -5.25 0.66 -12.37
CA VAL A 56 -3.97 0.38 -11.69
C VAL A 56 -3.47 1.58 -10.90
N LYS A 57 -3.45 2.79 -11.50
CA LYS A 57 -3.09 4.05 -10.84
C LYS A 57 -4.02 4.37 -9.67
N ARG A 58 -5.34 4.17 -9.84
CA ARG A 58 -6.33 4.37 -8.77
C ARG A 58 -6.05 3.49 -7.57
N TYR A 59 -5.73 2.22 -7.79
CA TYR A 59 -5.57 1.23 -6.72
C TYR A 59 -4.18 1.29 -6.06
N VAL A 60 -3.09 1.48 -6.81
CA VAL A 60 -1.76 1.65 -6.19
C VAL A 60 -1.70 2.86 -5.27
N ALA A 61 -2.42 3.93 -5.59
CA ALA A 61 -2.49 5.12 -4.75
C ALA A 61 -3.09 4.85 -3.35
N LYS A 62 -3.93 3.81 -3.21
CA LYS A 62 -4.64 3.50 -1.96
C LYS A 62 -3.73 3.00 -0.83
N TYR A 63 -2.59 2.40 -1.16
CA TYR A 63 -1.62 1.91 -0.16
C TYR A 63 -0.24 2.58 -0.27
N THR A 64 -0.09 3.57 -1.14
CA THR A 64 1.17 4.31 -1.33
C THR A 64 0.98 5.78 -0.97
N ILE A 65 0.54 6.61 -1.93
CA ILE A 65 0.56 8.07 -1.79
C ILE A 65 -0.57 8.61 -0.91
N ASN A 66 -1.78 8.05 -0.97
CA ASN A 66 -2.92 8.58 -0.20
C ASN A 66 -2.77 8.42 1.32
N PRO A 67 -2.28 7.27 1.83
CA PRO A 67 -1.89 7.16 3.24
C PRO A 67 -0.82 8.19 3.62
N ALA A 68 0.19 8.38 2.77
CA ALA A 68 1.28 9.33 3.05
C ALA A 68 0.79 10.79 3.09
N ILE A 69 -0.12 11.19 2.19
CA ILE A 69 -0.74 12.53 2.19
C ILE A 69 -1.55 12.73 3.47
N THR A 70 -2.41 11.76 3.79
CA THR A 70 -3.32 11.83 4.94
C THR A 70 -2.54 11.96 6.25
N HIS A 71 -1.43 11.24 6.39
CA HIS A 71 -0.60 11.27 7.59
C HIS A 71 0.46 12.39 7.57
N GLY A 72 0.51 13.23 6.54
CA GLY A 72 1.45 14.36 6.48
C GLY A 72 2.92 13.99 6.27
N ILE A 73 3.16 12.82 5.65
CA ILE A 73 4.50 12.25 5.41
C ILE A 73 4.82 12.09 3.91
N ALA A 74 3.93 12.55 3.02
CA ALA A 74 4.09 12.44 1.56
C ALA A 74 5.32 13.17 0.97
N HIS A 75 5.96 14.05 1.76
CA HIS A 75 7.19 14.71 1.38
C HIS A 75 8.42 13.78 1.49
N GLU A 76 8.34 12.72 2.29
CA GLU A 76 9.41 11.74 2.47
C GLU A 76 9.14 10.43 1.72
N VAL A 77 7.89 9.97 1.67
CA VAL A 77 7.54 8.61 1.18
C VAL A 77 6.24 8.59 0.39
N GLY A 78 5.87 7.40 -0.11
CA GLY A 78 4.55 7.12 -0.69
C GLY A 78 4.48 7.13 -2.21
N SER A 79 5.58 7.40 -2.91
CA SER A 79 5.65 7.34 -4.38
C SER A 79 7.10 7.32 -4.87
N VAL A 80 7.29 6.92 -6.13
CA VAL A 80 8.59 6.95 -6.81
C VAL A 80 8.75 8.33 -7.46
N GLU A 81 9.23 9.29 -6.67
CA GLU A 81 9.47 10.67 -7.09
C GLU A 81 10.83 11.14 -6.58
N THR A 82 11.51 11.98 -7.37
CA THR A 82 12.82 12.54 -7.00
C THR A 82 12.72 13.33 -5.71
N GLY A 83 13.71 13.18 -4.81
CA GLY A 83 13.74 13.87 -3.52
C GLY A 83 13.07 13.13 -2.37
N LYS A 84 12.32 12.05 -2.65
CA LYS A 84 11.77 11.16 -1.61
C LYS A 84 12.78 10.08 -1.20
N LEU A 85 12.57 9.51 -0.02
CA LEU A 85 13.37 8.39 0.47
C LEU A 85 13.25 7.20 -0.49
N ALA A 86 14.38 6.55 -0.78
CA ALA A 86 14.46 5.42 -1.71
C ALA A 86 13.92 4.12 -1.10
N ASP A 87 12.61 4.12 -0.82
CA ASP A 87 11.82 2.98 -0.36
C ASP A 87 11.12 2.35 -1.54
N LEU A 88 11.70 1.27 -2.06
CA LEU A 88 11.30 0.66 -3.32
C LEU A 88 11.05 -0.83 -3.13
N VAL A 89 10.08 -1.36 -3.86
CA VAL A 89 9.78 -2.79 -3.87
C VAL A 89 9.87 -3.29 -5.30
N LEU A 90 10.71 -4.30 -5.51
CA LEU A 90 10.85 -4.94 -6.81
C LEU A 90 10.02 -6.22 -6.84
N TRP A 91 9.32 -6.39 -7.95
CA TRP A 91 8.44 -7.53 -8.18
C TRP A 91 8.85 -8.24 -9.46
N SER A 92 8.89 -9.58 -9.43
CA SER A 92 8.72 -10.34 -10.66
C SER A 92 7.26 -10.21 -11.09
N PRO A 93 6.93 -9.91 -12.36
CA PRO A 93 5.55 -9.72 -12.80
C PRO A 93 4.62 -10.88 -12.41
N ALA A 94 5.10 -12.12 -12.46
CA ALA A 94 4.33 -13.31 -12.09
C ALA A 94 3.92 -13.35 -10.60
N PHE A 95 4.64 -12.62 -9.74
CA PHE A 95 4.42 -12.54 -8.28
C PHE A 95 3.96 -11.14 -7.83
N PHE A 96 3.65 -10.24 -8.77
CA PHE A 96 3.24 -8.88 -8.45
C PHE A 96 2.08 -8.85 -7.47
N GLY A 97 2.25 -8.09 -6.39
CA GLY A 97 1.27 -7.95 -5.32
C GLY A 97 1.12 -9.16 -4.40
N VAL A 98 1.91 -10.22 -4.57
CA VAL A 98 1.86 -11.45 -3.74
C VAL A 98 3.11 -11.60 -2.88
N LYS A 99 4.28 -11.81 -3.52
CA LYS A 99 5.57 -11.99 -2.85
C LYS A 99 6.64 -11.16 -3.57
N PRO A 100 7.15 -10.07 -2.97
CA PRO A 100 8.15 -9.23 -3.62
C PRO A 100 9.48 -9.96 -3.75
N ALA A 101 10.27 -9.62 -4.77
CA ALA A 101 11.62 -10.14 -4.95
C ALA A 101 12.60 -9.45 -3.99
N LEU A 102 12.52 -8.12 -3.89
CA LEU A 102 13.36 -7.28 -3.04
C LEU A 102 12.54 -6.16 -2.40
N VAL A 103 12.88 -5.81 -1.17
CA VAL A 103 12.44 -4.59 -0.49
C VAL A 103 13.67 -3.77 -0.17
N ILE A 104 13.74 -2.58 -0.74
CA ILE A 104 14.80 -1.59 -0.57
C ILE A 104 14.27 -0.52 0.37
N LYS A 105 15.04 -0.18 1.40
CA LYS A 105 14.70 0.79 2.42
C LYS A 105 15.83 1.80 2.51
N GLY A 106 15.54 3.09 2.26
CA GLY A 106 16.55 4.15 2.23
C GLY A 106 17.74 3.84 1.32
N GLY A 107 17.50 3.20 0.16
CA GLY A 107 18.54 2.88 -0.82
C GLY A 107 19.32 1.58 -0.54
N MET A 108 19.05 0.86 0.54
CA MET A 108 19.71 -0.41 0.88
C MET A 108 18.70 -1.56 0.93
N ILE A 109 19.09 -2.76 0.48
CA ILE A 109 18.20 -3.93 0.53
C ILE A 109 17.97 -4.33 1.99
N ALA A 110 16.71 -4.31 2.41
CA ALA A 110 16.25 -4.69 3.75
C ALA A 110 15.69 -6.11 3.79
N HIS A 111 15.03 -6.55 2.71
CA HIS A 111 14.53 -7.92 2.56
C HIS A 111 14.70 -8.42 1.13
N ALA A 112 14.95 -9.72 0.97
CA ALA A 112 15.06 -10.38 -0.33
C ALA A 112 14.53 -11.82 -0.26
N MET A 113 14.00 -12.31 -1.38
CA MET A 113 13.82 -13.75 -1.60
C MET A 113 15.19 -14.36 -1.90
N MET A 114 15.71 -15.20 -1.00
CA MET A 114 17.04 -15.78 -1.12
C MET A 114 17.04 -17.26 -0.69
N GLY A 115 17.82 -18.04 -1.44
CA GLY A 115 18.02 -19.47 -1.29
C GLY A 115 18.84 -19.90 -0.09
N ASP A 116 19.48 -21.06 -0.22
CA ASP A 116 20.47 -21.56 0.74
C ASP A 116 21.70 -20.63 0.78
N ALA A 117 22.06 -20.20 1.99
CA ALA A 117 23.20 -19.31 2.23
C ALA A 117 24.55 -20.01 2.08
N ASN A 118 24.60 -21.34 2.16
CA ASN A 118 25.81 -22.14 1.97
C ASN A 118 26.00 -22.59 0.51
N ALA A 119 25.03 -22.33 -0.37
CA ALA A 119 25.13 -22.70 -1.77
C ALA A 119 26.09 -21.79 -2.55
N SER A 120 26.52 -22.24 -3.73
CA SER A 120 27.48 -21.51 -4.58
C SER A 120 26.93 -20.22 -5.20
N ILE A 121 25.61 -20.08 -5.29
CA ILE A 121 24.86 -18.92 -5.82
C ILE A 121 23.58 -18.72 -4.98
N PRO A 122 22.88 -17.58 -5.05
CA PRO A 122 21.79 -17.26 -4.10
C PRO A 122 20.41 -17.85 -4.44
N THR A 123 20.29 -18.59 -5.55
CA THR A 123 19.03 -19.16 -6.08
C THR A 123 18.71 -20.62 -5.71
N PRO A 124 19.65 -21.48 -5.29
CA PRO A 124 19.36 -22.85 -4.87
C PRO A 124 18.41 -22.88 -3.67
N GLN A 125 17.53 -23.88 -3.66
CA GLN A 125 16.48 -24.01 -2.66
C GLN A 125 17.07 -24.32 -1.27
N PRO A 126 16.37 -23.94 -0.17
CA PRO A 126 15.04 -23.32 -0.13
C PRO A 126 15.07 -21.79 -0.27
N VAL A 127 14.32 -21.27 -1.25
CA VAL A 127 14.16 -19.82 -1.46
C VAL A 127 13.00 -19.30 -0.62
N HIS A 128 13.30 -18.43 0.34
CA HIS A 128 12.29 -17.77 1.17
C HIS A 128 12.70 -16.32 1.49
N SER A 129 11.77 -15.53 2.03
CA SER A 129 12.06 -14.17 2.43
C SER A 129 13.04 -14.17 3.60
N ARG A 130 14.08 -13.34 3.50
CA ARG A 130 15.11 -13.19 4.53
C ARG A 130 15.44 -11.71 4.72
N SER A 131 15.73 -11.33 5.96
CA SER A 131 16.26 -10.00 6.27
C SER A 131 17.69 -9.86 5.74
N MET A 132 17.95 -8.74 5.08
CA MET A 132 19.22 -8.40 4.42
C MET A 132 19.98 -7.34 5.23
N PHE A 133 21.19 -6.99 4.80
CA PHE A 133 22.08 -6.07 5.52
C PHE A 133 21.44 -4.73 5.92
N GLY A 134 20.50 -4.18 5.14
CA GLY A 134 19.77 -2.96 5.49
C GLY A 134 18.87 -3.06 6.73
N SER A 135 18.63 -4.29 7.23
CA SER A 135 17.81 -4.58 8.40
C SER A 135 18.62 -4.79 9.69
N TYR A 136 19.96 -4.68 9.65
CA TYR A 136 20.81 -5.02 10.80
C TYR A 136 21.68 -3.86 11.28
N GLY A 137 22.04 -3.91 12.57
CA GLY A 137 23.00 -3.02 13.20
C GLY A 137 22.69 -1.54 12.97
N LYS A 138 23.75 -0.76 12.72
CA LYS A 138 23.63 0.69 12.49
C LYS A 138 23.11 1.05 11.09
N ALA A 139 22.97 0.09 10.17
CA ALA A 139 22.36 0.38 8.86
C ALA A 139 20.91 0.89 9.03
N LEU A 140 20.20 0.37 10.03
CA LEU A 140 18.85 0.83 10.40
C LEU A 140 18.77 2.33 10.66
N ASN A 141 19.86 2.96 11.11
CA ASN A 141 19.90 4.37 11.45
C ASN A 141 19.79 5.26 10.20
N SER A 142 20.39 4.83 9.08
CA SER A 142 20.41 5.56 7.81
C SER A 142 19.42 5.04 6.78
N THR A 143 18.81 3.87 6.99
CA THR A 143 17.82 3.31 6.05
C THR A 143 16.38 3.58 6.50
N SER A 144 16.14 3.74 7.79
CA SER A 144 14.79 3.88 8.37
C SER A 144 14.56 5.27 8.95
N MET A 145 13.28 5.67 8.98
CA MET A 145 12.85 6.98 9.48
C MET A 145 11.74 6.82 10.51
N ASN A 146 11.86 7.54 11.63
CA ASN A 146 10.79 7.73 12.60
C ASN A 146 10.05 9.04 12.27
N PHE A 147 8.73 9.01 12.20
CA PHE A 147 7.93 10.22 12.02
C PHE A 147 7.42 10.74 13.37
N VAL A 148 7.66 12.02 13.64
CA VAL A 148 7.26 12.69 14.89
C VAL A 148 6.48 13.97 14.62
N SER A 149 5.80 14.49 15.64
CA SER A 149 5.15 15.80 15.55
C SER A 149 6.17 16.93 15.59
N ALA A 150 5.81 18.08 15.01
CA ALA A 150 6.64 19.30 15.08
C ALA A 150 6.91 19.74 16.53
N ALA A 151 5.96 19.52 17.43
CA ALA A 151 6.11 19.81 18.86
C ALA A 151 7.17 18.91 19.52
N ALA A 152 7.15 17.60 19.25
CA ALA A 152 8.15 16.67 19.79
C ALA A 152 9.55 16.98 19.25
N MET A 153 9.66 17.32 17.96
CA MET A 153 10.93 17.75 17.38
C MET A 153 11.45 19.02 18.07
N SER A 154 10.59 20.02 18.27
CA SER A 154 10.96 21.29 18.93
C SER A 154 11.35 21.10 20.40
N ALA A 155 10.82 20.06 21.04
CA ALA A 155 11.19 19.69 22.41
C ALA A 155 12.55 18.97 22.52
N GLY A 156 13.23 18.66 21.41
CA GLY A 156 14.52 17.96 21.43
C GLY A 156 14.40 16.47 21.75
N ILE A 157 13.33 15.81 21.27
CA ILE A 157 13.08 14.38 21.55
C ILE A 157 14.20 13.47 21.01
N VAL A 158 14.93 13.91 19.99
CA VAL A 158 16.03 13.16 19.38
C VAL A 158 17.15 12.99 20.39
N GLU A 159 17.57 14.07 21.03
CA GLU A 159 18.61 14.08 22.05
C GLU A 159 18.14 13.41 23.35
N GLN A 160 16.92 13.75 23.80
CA GLN A 160 16.37 13.23 25.06
C GLN A 160 16.24 11.69 25.07
N LEU A 161 15.83 11.10 23.95
CA LEU A 161 15.68 9.65 23.83
C LEU A 161 16.89 8.97 23.17
N GLY A 162 17.91 9.73 22.78
CA GLY A 162 19.08 9.22 22.06
C GLY A 162 18.71 8.56 20.73
N LEU A 163 17.71 9.06 20.01
CA LEU A 163 17.24 8.47 18.75
C LEU A 163 18.36 8.49 17.71
N GLN A 164 18.65 7.34 17.12
CA GLN A 164 19.72 7.19 16.14
C GLN A 164 19.21 7.10 14.70
N LYS A 165 17.93 6.78 14.48
CA LYS A 165 17.31 6.72 13.16
C LYS A 165 17.08 8.12 12.60
N MET A 166 16.97 8.25 11.29
CA MET A 166 16.46 9.47 10.66
C MET A 166 15.10 9.84 11.29
N VAL A 167 14.85 11.14 11.43
CA VAL A 167 13.60 11.66 12.00
C VAL A 167 12.94 12.58 10.99
N GLY A 168 11.74 12.23 10.57
CA GLY A 168 10.87 13.04 9.71
C GLY A 168 9.81 13.75 10.53
N VAL A 169 9.48 14.99 10.16
CA VAL A 169 8.45 15.79 10.87
C VAL A 169 7.14 15.75 10.10
N VAL A 170 6.09 15.23 10.74
CA VAL A 170 4.73 15.25 10.21
C VAL A 170 4.28 16.70 10.01
N LYS A 171 3.77 17.01 8.81
CA LYS A 171 3.26 18.35 8.46
C LYS A 171 2.11 18.29 7.46
N ASN A 172 1.37 19.39 7.34
CA ASN A 172 0.33 19.61 6.33
C ASN A 172 -0.85 18.61 6.35
N CYS A 173 -1.15 17.96 7.48
CA CYS A 173 -2.28 17.01 7.60
C CYS A 173 -3.61 17.66 8.06
N ARG A 174 -3.65 18.96 8.36
CA ARG A 174 -4.86 19.67 8.84
C ARG A 174 -5.75 20.22 7.73
N ASN A 175 -5.18 20.44 6.55
CA ASN A 175 -5.87 21.05 5.41
C ASN A 175 -6.20 20.04 4.31
N VAL A 176 -5.84 18.77 4.51
CA VAL A 176 -6.11 17.69 3.55
C VAL A 176 -7.61 17.46 3.45
N LYS A 177 -8.12 17.50 2.23
CA LYS A 177 -9.50 17.20 1.85
C LYS A 177 -9.53 15.97 0.96
N LYS A 178 -10.73 15.43 0.75
CA LYS A 178 -10.95 14.33 -0.21
C LYS A 178 -10.45 14.65 -1.61
N GLN A 179 -10.47 15.92 -2.02
CA GLN A 179 -9.99 16.39 -3.32
C GLN A 179 -8.48 16.23 -3.52
N ASP A 180 -7.70 16.18 -2.43
CA ASP A 180 -6.25 16.02 -2.47
C ASP A 180 -5.83 14.56 -2.64
N LEU A 181 -6.77 13.61 -2.52
CA LEU A 181 -6.48 12.18 -2.58
C LEU A 181 -6.40 11.69 -4.03
N ILE A 182 -5.17 11.37 -4.43
CA ILE A 182 -4.77 11.04 -5.79
C ILE A 182 -5.60 9.88 -6.34
N HIS A 183 -6.21 10.12 -7.51
CA HIS A 183 -7.11 9.20 -8.23
C HIS A 183 -8.37 8.74 -7.47
N ASN A 184 -8.60 9.23 -6.25
CA ASN A 184 -9.62 8.74 -5.32
C ASN A 184 -10.33 9.89 -4.59
N ARG A 185 -10.85 10.84 -5.36
CA ARG A 185 -11.42 12.10 -4.88
C ARG A 185 -12.95 12.20 -4.95
N TYR A 186 -13.62 11.09 -5.27
CA TYR A 186 -15.06 11.11 -5.50
C TYR A 186 -15.83 11.31 -4.18
N THR A 187 -16.79 12.24 -4.19
CA THR A 187 -17.63 12.62 -3.05
C THR A 187 -19.11 12.48 -3.42
N PRO A 188 -19.61 11.23 -3.60
CA PRO A 188 -21.02 10.99 -3.88
C PRO A 188 -21.91 11.37 -2.70
N HIS A 189 -23.19 11.63 -2.99
CA HIS A 189 -24.23 11.52 -1.97
C HIS A 189 -24.44 10.04 -1.66
N ILE A 190 -24.10 9.62 -0.44
CA ILE A 190 -24.30 8.24 0.03
C ILE A 190 -25.57 8.16 0.85
N GLU A 191 -26.44 7.23 0.46
CA GLU A 191 -27.62 6.85 1.21
C GLU A 191 -27.47 5.40 1.65
N VAL A 192 -27.86 5.11 2.89
CA VAL A 192 -27.91 3.74 3.43
C VAL A 192 -29.27 3.57 4.06
N ASP A 193 -30.07 2.64 3.53
CA ASP A 193 -31.37 2.31 4.09
C ASP A 193 -31.19 1.62 5.46
N SER A 194 -31.87 2.12 6.49
CA SER A 194 -31.68 1.65 7.87
C SER A 194 -32.24 0.26 8.15
N GLN A 195 -33.10 -0.28 7.28
CA GLN A 195 -33.75 -1.57 7.47
C GLN A 195 -33.16 -2.65 6.57
N THR A 196 -32.90 -2.31 5.31
CA THR A 196 -32.44 -3.25 4.27
C THR A 196 -30.92 -3.21 4.08
N TYR A 197 -30.27 -2.15 4.56
CA TYR A 197 -28.85 -1.85 4.33
C TYR A 197 -28.47 -1.66 2.85
N GLU A 198 -29.46 -1.39 1.99
CA GLU A 198 -29.20 -0.96 0.61
C GLU A 198 -28.35 0.31 0.62
N VAL A 199 -27.24 0.27 -0.11
CA VAL A 199 -26.34 1.42 -0.25
C VAL A 199 -26.53 2.02 -1.63
N ARG A 200 -26.76 3.32 -1.70
CA ARG A 200 -26.83 4.08 -2.97
C ARG A 200 -25.77 5.15 -3.01
N ALA A 201 -25.22 5.39 -4.19
CA ALA A 201 -24.38 6.55 -4.49
C ALA A 201 -25.00 7.34 -5.64
N ASP A 202 -25.31 8.62 -5.39
CA ASP A 202 -25.99 9.49 -6.36
C ASP A 202 -27.28 8.85 -6.94
N GLY A 203 -28.04 8.15 -6.08
CA GLY A 203 -29.27 7.44 -6.41
C GLY A 203 -29.09 6.02 -6.98
N GLU A 204 -27.88 5.65 -7.42
CA GLU A 204 -27.59 4.33 -7.99
C GLU A 204 -27.33 3.28 -6.90
N LEU A 205 -28.05 2.15 -6.96
CA LEU A 205 -27.86 1.03 -6.04
C LEU A 205 -26.48 0.38 -6.25
N LEU A 206 -25.71 0.28 -5.17
CA LEU A 206 -24.39 -0.32 -5.16
C LEU A 206 -24.47 -1.78 -4.69
N THR A 207 -24.60 -2.70 -5.64
CA THR A 207 -24.59 -4.14 -5.36
C THR A 207 -23.65 -4.90 -6.31
N CYS A 208 -23.02 -5.95 -5.80
CA CYS A 208 -22.20 -6.86 -6.59
C CYS A 208 -22.13 -8.24 -5.92
N GLU A 209 -22.11 -9.29 -6.74
CA GLU A 209 -22.00 -10.66 -6.24
C GLU A 209 -20.64 -10.93 -5.57
N PRO A 210 -20.59 -11.80 -4.55
CA PRO A 210 -19.32 -12.27 -3.99
C PRO A 210 -18.53 -13.07 -5.03
N ALA A 211 -17.19 -12.94 -5.00
CA ALA A 211 -16.32 -13.75 -5.86
C ALA A 211 -16.09 -15.12 -5.21
N THR A 212 -16.22 -16.19 -5.99
CA THR A 212 -15.99 -17.57 -5.52
C THR A 212 -14.53 -17.99 -5.58
N VAL A 213 -13.74 -17.36 -6.45
CA VAL A 213 -12.30 -17.61 -6.64
C VAL A 213 -11.60 -16.27 -6.81
N LEU A 214 -10.39 -16.15 -6.27
CA LEU A 214 -9.55 -14.95 -6.40
C LEU A 214 -8.19 -15.29 -7.02
N PRO A 215 -7.60 -14.39 -7.82
CA PRO A 215 -6.19 -14.47 -8.15
C PRO A 215 -5.34 -14.26 -6.90
N MET A 216 -4.02 -14.44 -7.00
CA MET A 216 -3.10 -14.10 -5.91
C MET A 216 -3.41 -14.87 -4.61
N ALA A 217 -3.90 -16.10 -4.74
CA ALA A 217 -4.33 -16.97 -3.64
C ALA A 217 -3.70 -18.37 -3.77
N GLN A 218 -4.51 -19.43 -3.92
CA GLN A 218 -4.11 -20.85 -3.89
C GLN A 218 -2.92 -21.23 -4.78
N ARG A 219 -2.67 -20.50 -5.88
CA ARG A 219 -1.51 -20.74 -6.76
C ARG A 219 -0.16 -20.44 -6.08
N TYR A 220 -0.12 -19.54 -5.10
CA TYR A 220 1.12 -18.93 -4.61
C TYR A 220 1.48 -19.29 -3.18
N PHE A 221 0.51 -19.71 -2.39
CA PHE A 221 0.69 -19.98 -0.96
C PHE A 221 0.61 -21.48 -0.70
N LEU A 222 1.53 -21.95 0.15
CA LEU A 222 1.55 -23.34 0.59
C LEU A 222 0.37 -23.65 1.52
N PHE A 223 -0.12 -22.62 2.22
CA PHE A 223 -1.26 -22.63 3.15
C PHE A 223 -2.10 -21.37 2.94
#